data_AF-A0AAF0S0Q8-F1
#
_entry.id   AF-A0AAF0S0Q8-F1
#
_cell.length_a   1.000
_cell.length_b   1.000
_cell.length_c   1.000
_cell.angle_alpha   90.00
_cell.angle_beta   90.00
_cell.angle_gamma   90.00
#
_symmetry.space_group_name_H-M   'P 1'
#
loop_
_entity.id
_entity.type
_entity.pdbx_description
1 polymer ?
#
loop_
_entity_poly.entity_id
_entity_poly.type
_entity_poly.pdbx_seq_one_letter_code
_entity_poly.pdbx_strand_id
1 'polypeptide(L)' 'MHTSPDTATPYSALTWGEQVVIRGEADRQGVTPEALYAAQLAAVAEHQTAERARIASTEAIAAAIRDARR' A
#
# COMPACT_ATOMS: atom_id res chain seq x y z
N MET A 1 -19.43 2.94 6.12
CA MET A 1 -17.96 2.78 6.00
C MET A 1 -17.65 1.32 6.27
N HIS A 2 -17.26 0.57 5.25
CA HIS A 2 -16.83 -0.82 5.39
C HIS A 2 -15.31 -0.79 5.61
N THR A 3 -14.87 -0.69 6.86
CA THR A 3 -13.48 -0.96 7.21
C THR A 3 -13.32 -2.48 7.20
N SER A 4 -13.11 -3.06 6.01
CA SER A 4 -12.60 -4.44 5.97
C SER A 4 -11.36 -4.46 6.85
N PRO A 5 -11.22 -5.42 7.79
CA PRO A 5 -9.94 -5.61 8.43
C PRO A 5 -8.96 -5.89 7.29
N ASP A 6 -7.95 -5.03 7.11
CA ASP A 6 -6.78 -5.32 6.29
C ASP A 6 -6.01 -6.45 7.00
N THR A 7 -6.57 -7.66 6.98
CA THR A 7 -5.81 -8.84 7.33
C THR A 7 -4.82 -9.00 6.19
N ALA A 8 -3.56 -8.63 6.44
CA ALA A 8 -2.49 -8.79 5.46
C ALA A 8 -2.54 -10.22 4.91
N THR A 9 -2.89 -10.37 3.64
CA THR A 9 -2.97 -11.68 3.00
C THR A 9 -1.57 -12.28 3.04
N PRO A 10 -1.33 -13.42 3.71
CA PRO A 10 0.01 -13.96 3.85
C PRO A 10 0.52 -14.46 2.49
N TYR A 11 1.85 -14.51 2.31
CA TYR A 11 2.48 -14.98 1.06
C TYR A 11 1.96 -16.36 0.61
N SER A 12 1.72 -17.27 1.56
CA SER A 12 1.21 -18.62 1.29
C SER A 12 -0.23 -18.66 0.75
N ALA A 13 -0.99 -17.57 0.91
CA ALA A 13 -2.35 -17.44 0.39
C ALA A 13 -2.40 -16.87 -1.04
N LEU A 14 -1.26 -16.43 -1.60
CA LEU A 14 -1.18 -15.98 -2.98
C LEU A 14 -1.35 -17.13 -3.97
N THR A 15 -1.72 -16.82 -5.20
CA THR A 15 -1.72 -17.81 -6.28
C THR A 15 -0.30 -18.31 -6.54
N TRP A 16 -0.19 -19.54 -7.06
CA TRP A 16 1.13 -20.12 -7.35
C TRP A 16 1.96 -19.27 -8.32
N GLY A 17 1.33 -18.63 -9.31
CA GLY A 17 2.01 -17.73 -10.26
C GLY A 17 2.63 -16.51 -9.57
N GLU A 18 1.90 -15.87 -8.66
CA GLU A 18 2.42 -14.75 -7.86
C GLU A 18 3.56 -15.21 -6.94
N GLN A 19 3.43 -16.38 -6.32
CA GLN A 19 4.48 -16.95 -5.48
C GLN A 19 5.78 -17.18 -6.26
N VAL A 20 5.70 -17.66 -7.51
CA VAL A 20 6.90 -17.89 -8.35
C VAL A 20 7.61 -16.58 -8.68
N VAL A 21 6.88 -15.52 -9.00
CA VAL A 21 7.46 -14.20 -9.30
C VAL A 21 8.17 -13.64 -8.09
N ILE A 22 7.52 -13.63 -6.93
CA ILE A 22 8.08 -13.12 -5.68
C ILE A 22 9.31 -13.93 -5.28
N ARG A 23 9.25 -15.27 -5.40
CA ARG A 23 10.39 -16.13 -5.09
C ARG A 23 11.59 -15.84 -5.95
N GLY A 24 11.41 -15.70 -7.27
CA GLY A 24 12.51 -15.36 -8.17
C GLY A 24 13.14 -13.99 -7.93
N GLU A 25 12.40 -13.03 -7.35
CA GLU A 25 12.95 -11.75 -6.88
C GLU A 25 13.65 -11.90 -5.53
N ALA A 26 13.04 -12.61 -4.59
CA ALA A 26 13.60 -12.85 -3.27
C ALA A 26 14.95 -13.57 -3.36
N ASP A 27 15.06 -14.57 -4.23
CA ASP A 27 16.31 -15.29 -4.50
C ASP A 27 17.38 -14.35 -5.07
N ARG A 28 17.03 -13.43 -5.98
CA ARG A 28 17.97 -12.43 -6.53
C ARG A 28 18.45 -11.44 -5.47
N GLN A 29 17.61 -11.13 -4.48
CA GLN A 29 17.94 -10.21 -3.39
C GLN A 29 18.56 -10.91 -2.17
N GLY A 30 18.61 -12.24 -2.15
CA GLY A 30 19.14 -13.02 -1.04
C GLY A 30 18.27 -12.95 0.23
N VAL A 31 16.96 -12.80 0.07
CA VAL A 31 15.98 -12.73 1.18
C VAL A 31 14.93 -13.82 1.05
N THR A 32 14.13 -14.04 2.10
CA THR A 32 13.00 -14.97 2.00
C THR A 32 11.83 -14.34 1.23
N PRO A 33 11.04 -15.13 0.48
CA PRO A 33 9.85 -14.63 -0.21
C PRO A 33 8.87 -13.92 0.71
N GLU A 34 8.72 -14.43 1.94
CA GLU A 34 7.86 -13.86 2.97
C GLU A 34 8.35 -12.47 3.41
N ALA A 35 9.65 -12.29 3.58
CA ALA A 35 10.23 -11.01 3.98
C ALA A 35 10.10 -9.97 2.86
N LEU A 36 10.37 -10.36 1.61
CA LEU A 36 10.21 -9.50 0.45
C LEU A 36 8.74 -9.06 0.29
N TYR A 37 7.81 -10.02 0.36
CA TYR A 37 6.39 -9.74 0.21
C TYR A 37 5.86 -8.86 1.35
N ALA A 38 6.27 -9.09 2.60
CA ALA A 38 5.91 -8.24 3.72
C ALA A 38 6.41 -6.79 3.53
N ALA A 39 7.65 -6.61 3.05
CA ALA A 39 8.20 -5.29 2.75
C ALA A 39 7.43 -4.59 1.62
N GLN A 40 7.05 -5.31 0.57
CA GLN A 40 6.23 -4.79 -0.52
C GLN A 40 4.85 -4.34 -0.03
N LEU A 41 4.17 -5.15 0.79
CA LEU A 41 2.89 -4.79 1.39
C LEU A 41 2.99 -3.52 2.24
N ALA A 42 4.03 -3.42 3.08
CA ALA A 42 4.26 -2.23 3.89
C ALA A 42 4.46 -0.98 3.03
N ALA A 43 5.29 -1.07 1.98
CA ALA A 43 5.53 0.04 1.07
C ALA A 43 4.25 0.51 0.35
N VAL A 44 3.39 -0.43 -0.07
CA VAL A 44 2.09 -0.09 -0.68
C VAL A 44 1.18 0.61 0.34
N ALA A 45 1.10 0.11 1.57
CA ALA A 45 0.27 0.72 2.62
C ALA A 45 0.74 2.13 2.98
N GLU A 46 2.05 2.35 3.11
CA GLU A 46 2.65 3.67 3.33
C GLU A 46 2.33 4.63 2.18
N HIS A 47 2.50 4.18 0.94
CA HIS A 47 2.19 4.99 -0.24
C HIS A 47 0.71 5.39 -0.28
N GLN A 48 -0.21 4.45 -0.05
CA GLN A 48 -1.65 4.72 -0.01
C GLN A 48 -2.01 5.71 1.11
N THR A 49 -1.35 5.61 2.27
CA THR A 49 -1.56 6.53 3.39
C THR A 49 -1.09 7.93 3.04
N ALA A 50 0.09 8.07 2.44
CA ALA A 50 0.63 9.34 1.98
C ALA A 50 -0.27 9.98 0.91
N GLU A 51 -0.78 9.20 -0.03
CA GLU A 51 -1.64 9.69 -1.09
C GLU A 51 -3.00 10.16 -0.57
N ARG A 52 -3.59 9.44 0.40
CA ARG A 52 -4.82 9.90 1.10
C ARG A 52 -4.58 11.23 1.82
N ALA A 53 -3.44 11.39 2.48
CA ALA A 53 -3.10 12.65 3.14
C ALA A 53 -2.92 13.80 2.14
N ARG A 54 -2.31 13.54 0.97
CA ARG A 54 -2.15 14.52 -0.12
C ARG A 54 -3.51 14.99 -0.66
N ILE A 55 -4.43 14.07 -0.89
CA ILE A 55 -5.79 14.39 -1.36
C ILE A 55 -6.52 15.23 -0.31
N ALA A 56 -6.52 14.80 0.96
CA ALA A 56 -7.17 15.54 2.04
C ALA A 56 -6.62 16.96 2.20
N SER A 57 -5.29 17.14 2.08
CA SER A 57 -4.64 18.45 2.10
C SER A 57 -5.12 19.32 0.93
N THR A 58 -5.20 18.77 -0.27
CA THR A 58 -5.67 19.48 -1.47
C THR A 58 -7.13 19.92 -1.31
N GLU A 59 -7.99 19.05 -0.78
CA GLU A 59 -9.39 19.37 -0.50
C GLU A 59 -9.54 20.48 0.54
N ALA A 60 -8.75 20.45 1.61
CA ALA A 60 -8.73 21.48 2.65
C ALA A 60 -8.31 22.85 2.09
N ILE A 61 -7.27 22.90 1.24
CA ILE A 61 -6.84 24.13 0.57
C ILE A 61 -7.95 24.65 -0.35
N ALA A 62 -8.56 23.77 -1.15
CA ALA A 62 -9.65 24.17 -2.04
C ALA A 62 -10.87 24.71 -1.27
N ALA A 63 -11.19 24.13 -0.11
CA ALA A 63 -12.24 24.63 0.78
C ALA A 63 -11.89 26.02 1.34
N ALA A 64 -10.68 26.20 1.85
CA ALA A 64 -10.22 27.50 2.38
C ALA A 64 -10.26 28.60 1.30
N ILE A 65 -9.89 28.30 0.06
CA ILE A 65 -9.98 29.25 -1.06
C ILE A 65 -11.43 29.63 -1.37
N ARG A 66 -12.37 28.68 -1.32
CA ARG A 66 -13.79 28.96 -1.54
C ARG A 66 -14.36 29.83 -0.41
N ASP A 67 -14.04 29.51 0.83
CA ASP A 67 -14.50 30.27 1.99
C ASP A 67 -13.95 31.70 1.99
N ALA A 68 -12.70 31.91 1.59
CA ALA A 68 -12.11 33.26 1.46
C ALA A 68 -12.71 34.11 0.34
N ARG A 69 -13.43 33.50 -0.61
CA ARG A 69 -14.13 34.20 -1.72
C ARG A 69 -15.59 34.52 -1.41
N ARG A 70 -16.10 34.05 -0.27
CA ARG A 70 -17.48 34.27 0.17
C ARG A 70 -17.55 35.49 1.09
#